data_AF-A0A6C0H8F8-F1
#
_entry.id   AF-A0A6C0H8F8-F1
#
_cell.length_a   1.000
_cell.length_b   1.000
_cell.length_c   1.000
_cell.angle_alpha   90.00
_cell.angle_beta   90.00
_cell.angle_gamma   90.00
#
_symmetry.space_group_name_H-M   'P 1'
#
loop_
_entity.id
_entity.type
_entity.pdbx_description
1 polymer ?
#
loop_
_entity_poly.entity_id
_entity_poly.type
_entity_poly.pdbx_seq_one_letter_code
_entity_poly.pdbx_strand_id
1 'polypeptide(L)'
;MNIQIYNNNMWQEANIHQKEAFIHLTNQHYNTNLTYEYYDDILNKNCIISRENCNTGTYIDNIYLIGDFNNVKVFLVIDSNMNWYNARDYQIWSYFTYLQKQQNELSFHSKYSRSPMQHSIELPFDNLPSDICYIIKRNPNNTIIYEKDNIERTTVRISDHEGYRNNYLGYCIRISGPIEFISLSSSSSSELIFPTDIINIEIDETNTDLQCIICYNIQWNIKYSCGHDKVCLICSKQIYNYQKQLKCPICKEIITKIDKL
;
A
#
# COMPACT_ATOMS: atom_id res chain seq x y z
N MET A 1 -7.17 18.45 1.50
CA MET A 1 -6.43 17.91 0.35
C MET A 1 -5.55 19.02 -0.20
N ASN A 2 -4.34 18.71 -0.64
CA ASN A 2 -3.43 19.63 -1.30
C ASN A 2 -3.08 19.04 -2.67
N ILE A 3 -3.99 19.18 -3.63
CA ILE A 3 -3.86 18.58 -4.96
C ILE A 3 -3.08 19.53 -5.86
N GLN A 4 -1.94 19.06 -6.35
CA GLN A 4 -1.02 19.81 -7.18
C GLN A 4 -0.78 19.09 -8.51
N ILE A 5 -0.55 19.87 -9.55
CA ILE A 5 -0.20 19.40 -10.90
C ILE A 5 1.20 19.91 -11.24
N TYR A 6 2.03 19.05 -11.82
CA TYR A 6 3.34 19.42 -12.32
C TYR A 6 3.23 19.95 -13.75
N ASN A 7 3.51 21.24 -13.92
CA ASN A 7 3.44 21.92 -15.21
C ASN A 7 4.55 22.98 -15.30
N ASN A 8 5.12 23.17 -16.49
CA ASN A 8 6.19 24.15 -16.73
C ASN A 8 7.35 24.06 -15.71
N ASN A 9 7.76 22.84 -15.36
CA ASN A 9 8.81 22.55 -14.38
C ASN A 9 8.53 23.03 -12.94
N MET A 10 7.27 23.28 -12.59
CA MET A 10 6.87 23.67 -11.24
C MET A 10 5.62 22.91 -10.79
N TRP A 11 5.50 22.75 -9.48
CA TRP A 11 4.25 22.32 -8.86
C TRP A 11 3.34 23.52 -8.70
N GLN A 12 2.13 23.41 -9.22
CA GLN A 12 1.09 24.42 -9.09
C GLN A 12 -0.19 23.80 -8.56
N GLU A 13 -1.04 24.61 -7.95
CA GLU A 13 -2.34 24.15 -7.48
C GLU A 13 -3.20 23.71 -8.67
N ALA A 14 -3.82 22.53 -8.56
CA ALA A 14 -4.73 22.04 -9.58
C ALA A 14 -6.01 22.89 -9.63
N ASN A 15 -6.54 23.11 -10.84
CA ASN A 15 -7.82 23.82 -11.00
C ASN A 15 -9.00 22.96 -10.49
N ILE A 16 -10.20 23.55 -10.43
CA ILE A 16 -11.38 22.86 -9.88
C ILE A 16 -11.71 21.55 -10.61
N HIS A 17 -11.69 21.55 -11.95
CA HIS A 17 -12.01 20.36 -12.75
C HIS A 17 -10.96 19.26 -12.61
N GLN A 18 -9.68 19.63 -12.57
CA GLN A 18 -8.57 18.71 -12.32
C GLN A 18 -8.67 18.08 -10.93
N LYS A 19 -9.02 18.87 -9.90
CA LYS A 19 -9.24 18.38 -8.55
C LYS A 19 -10.41 17.39 -8.48
N GLU A 20 -11.53 17.73 -9.09
CA GLU A 20 -12.72 16.87 -9.13
C GLU A 20 -12.43 15.57 -9.87
N ALA A 21 -11.78 15.64 -11.04
CA ALA A 21 -11.37 14.48 -11.81
C ALA A 21 -10.39 13.58 -11.02
N PHE A 22 -9.42 14.19 -10.31
CA PHE A 22 -8.50 13.46 -9.43
C PHE A 22 -9.23 12.76 -8.29
N ILE A 23 -10.11 13.46 -7.57
CA ILE A 23 -10.90 12.88 -6.47
C ILE A 23 -11.75 11.73 -6.98
N HIS A 24 -12.46 11.93 -8.09
CA HIS A 24 -13.29 10.90 -8.72
C HIS A 24 -12.47 9.66 -9.04
N LEU A 25 -11.31 9.82 -9.69
CA LEU A 25 -10.40 8.72 -9.99
C LEU A 25 -9.93 8.00 -8.71
N THR A 26 -9.49 8.74 -7.68
CA THR A 26 -8.94 8.15 -6.46
C THR A 26 -9.97 7.45 -5.57
N ASN A 27 -11.24 7.83 -5.67
CA ASN A 27 -12.33 7.15 -4.97
C ASN A 27 -12.68 5.80 -5.59
N GLN A 28 -12.21 5.51 -6.81
CA GLN A 28 -12.37 4.20 -7.41
C GLN A 28 -11.36 3.23 -6.77
N HIS A 29 -11.84 2.37 -5.87
CA HIS A 29 -11.02 1.45 -5.07
C HIS A 29 -10.38 0.28 -5.86
N TYR A 30 -10.30 0.35 -7.19
CA TYR A 30 -9.74 -0.72 -8.01
C TYR A 30 -8.22 -0.63 -8.10
N ASN A 31 -7.55 -1.79 -8.05
CA ASN A 31 -6.10 -1.88 -7.96
C ASN A 31 -5.34 -1.58 -9.27
N THR A 32 -6.02 -1.44 -10.40
CA THR A 32 -5.37 -1.34 -11.72
C THR A 32 -6.21 -0.55 -12.73
N ASN A 33 -5.52 0.24 -13.56
CA ASN A 33 -6.00 0.87 -14.78
C ASN A 33 -7.30 1.67 -14.59
N LEU A 34 -7.17 2.76 -13.85
CA LEU A 34 -8.24 3.74 -13.69
C LEU A 34 -8.11 4.81 -14.76
N THR A 35 -9.22 5.15 -15.41
CA THR A 35 -9.31 6.27 -16.34
C THR A 35 -10.61 7.03 -16.11
N TYR A 36 -10.57 8.34 -16.29
CA TYR A 36 -11.75 9.20 -16.23
C TYR A 36 -11.59 10.36 -17.23
N GLU A 37 -12.62 10.58 -18.03
CA GLU A 37 -12.68 11.69 -18.99
C GLU A 37 -13.39 12.88 -18.35
N TYR A 38 -12.82 14.07 -18.52
CA TYR A 38 -13.40 15.32 -18.03
C TYR A 38 -13.08 16.47 -18.98
N TYR A 39 -13.89 17.53 -18.95
CA TYR A 39 -13.62 18.74 -19.70
C TYR A 39 -12.89 19.76 -18.81
N ASP A 40 -11.77 20.31 -19.29
CA ASP A 40 -10.99 21.33 -18.59
C ASP A 40 -11.24 22.70 -19.23
N ASP A 41 -12.01 23.54 -18.56
CA ASP A 41 -12.39 24.88 -19.04
C ASP A 41 -11.17 25.79 -19.29
N ILE A 42 -10.08 25.62 -18.54
CA ILE A 42 -8.86 26.44 -18.70
C ILE A 42 -8.11 26.04 -19.97
N LEU A 43 -8.06 24.74 -20.26
CA LEU A 43 -7.44 24.22 -21.48
C LEU A 43 -8.40 24.23 -22.68
N ASN A 44 -9.70 24.46 -22.44
CA ASN A 44 -10.78 24.40 -23.42
C ASN A 44 -10.76 23.09 -24.24
N LYS A 45 -10.61 21.95 -23.56
CA LYS A 45 -10.59 20.62 -24.20
C LYS A 45 -11.03 19.52 -23.24
N ASN A 46 -11.40 18.38 -23.82
CA ASN A 46 -11.51 17.13 -23.07
C ASN A 46 -10.11 16.62 -22.72
N CYS A 47 -9.96 16.13 -21.49
CA CYS A 47 -8.76 15.56 -20.91
C CYS A 47 -9.07 14.19 -20.34
N ILE A 48 -8.07 13.32 -20.29
CA ILE A 48 -8.14 12.01 -19.64
C ILE A 48 -7.24 12.03 -18.42
N ILE A 49 -7.80 11.81 -17.23
CA ILE A 49 -7.00 11.51 -16.05
C ILE A 49 -6.89 9.99 -15.89
N SER A 50 -5.68 9.50 -15.64
CA SER A 50 -5.41 8.06 -15.61
C SER A 50 -4.40 7.68 -14.52
N ARG A 51 -4.50 6.45 -14.05
CA ARG A 51 -3.49 5.78 -13.23
C ARG A 51 -3.41 4.32 -13.66
N GLU A 52 -2.23 3.90 -14.08
CA GLU A 52 -1.99 2.52 -14.53
C GLU A 52 -2.05 1.53 -13.36
N ASN A 53 -1.35 1.82 -12.26
CA ASN A 53 -1.40 0.97 -11.06
C ASN A 53 -1.09 1.75 -9.78
N CYS A 54 -1.19 1.08 -8.64
CA CYS A 54 -0.99 1.68 -7.33
C CYS A 54 0.45 2.16 -7.03
N ASN A 55 1.44 1.76 -7.84
CA ASN A 55 2.83 2.21 -7.74
C ASN A 55 3.19 3.23 -8.84
N THR A 56 2.24 3.72 -9.62
CA THR A 56 2.45 4.78 -10.62
C THR A 56 1.83 6.09 -10.16
N GLY A 57 2.32 7.18 -10.74
CA GLY A 57 1.66 8.48 -10.63
C GLY A 57 0.29 8.47 -11.30
N THR A 58 -0.51 9.48 -10.96
CA THR A 58 -1.74 9.81 -11.68
C THR A 58 -1.43 10.91 -12.68
N TYR A 59 -1.85 10.75 -13.93
CA TYR A 59 -1.50 11.66 -15.01
C TYR A 59 -2.74 12.19 -15.73
N ILE A 60 -2.67 13.45 -16.15
CA ILE A 60 -3.62 14.04 -17.11
C ILE A 60 -2.98 13.96 -18.50
N ASP A 61 -3.73 13.39 -19.45
CA ASP A 61 -3.34 13.11 -20.83
C ASP A 61 -2.01 12.36 -20.97
N ASN A 62 -1.64 11.56 -19.96
CA ASN A 62 -0.32 10.91 -19.83
C ASN A 62 0.87 11.90 -19.87
N ILE A 63 0.63 13.18 -19.62
CA ILE A 63 1.65 14.24 -19.72
C ILE A 63 1.87 14.88 -18.33
N TYR A 64 0.80 15.34 -17.71
CA TYR A 64 0.90 16.14 -16.49
C TYR A 64 0.68 15.27 -15.26
N LEU A 65 1.71 15.12 -14.43
CA LEU A 65 1.58 14.43 -13.14
C LEU A 65 0.72 15.27 -12.20
N ILE A 66 -0.26 14.64 -11.55
CA ILE A 66 -1.14 15.25 -10.55
C ILE A 66 -1.18 14.37 -9.30
N GLY A 67 -1.22 14.98 -8.12
CA GLY A 67 -1.23 14.23 -6.86
C GLY A 67 -1.67 15.06 -5.66
N ASP A 68 -2.20 14.40 -4.63
CA ASP A 68 -2.46 15.01 -3.32
C ASP A 68 -1.23 14.90 -2.41
N PHE A 69 -0.60 16.03 -2.16
CA PHE A 69 0.60 16.14 -1.32
C PHE A 69 0.33 15.73 0.13
N ASN A 70 -0.92 15.81 0.60
CA ASN A 70 -1.27 15.37 1.96
C ASN A 70 -1.45 13.84 2.05
N ASN A 71 -1.47 13.13 0.92
CA ASN A 71 -1.77 11.69 0.88
C ASN A 71 -0.52 10.81 0.79
N VAL A 72 0.68 11.37 0.67
CA VAL A 72 1.91 10.57 0.64
C VAL A 72 2.28 10.13 2.05
N LYS A 73 2.50 8.82 2.22
CA LYS A 73 2.88 8.22 3.50
C LYS A 73 4.12 7.35 3.35
N VAL A 74 4.88 7.24 4.43
CA VAL A 74 6.01 6.33 4.59
C VAL A 74 5.67 5.21 5.57
N PHE A 75 6.11 3.99 5.28
CA PHE A 75 5.90 2.85 6.17
C PHE A 75 7.05 2.70 7.15
N LEU A 76 6.77 2.74 8.45
CA LEU A 76 7.76 2.61 9.51
C LEU A 76 7.41 1.45 10.44
N VAL A 77 8.44 0.77 10.92
CA VAL A 77 8.37 -0.22 12.01
C VAL A 77 9.03 0.43 13.21
N ILE A 78 8.23 0.85 14.20
CA ILE A 78 8.70 1.53 15.41
C ILE A 78 8.22 0.71 16.61
N ASP A 79 9.14 0.22 17.44
CA ASP A 79 8.81 -0.48 18.69
C ASP A 79 7.71 -1.54 18.51
N SER A 80 7.86 -2.34 17.45
CA SER A 80 6.94 -3.41 17.05
C SER A 80 5.58 -2.95 16.48
N ASN A 81 5.30 -1.65 16.43
CA ASN A 81 4.16 -1.09 15.72
C ASN A 81 4.53 -0.79 14.25
N MET A 82 3.82 -1.44 13.33
CA MET A 82 4.00 -1.26 11.89
C MET A 82 2.87 -0.43 11.33
N ASN A 83 3.17 0.76 10.80
CA ASN A 83 2.13 1.62 10.24
C ASN A 83 2.65 2.59 9.17
N TRP A 84 1.70 3.19 8.45
CA TRP A 84 1.89 4.28 7.51
C TRP A 84 1.78 5.63 8.22
N TYR A 85 2.84 6.42 8.14
CA TYR A 85 2.94 7.75 8.72
C TYR A 85 3.02 8.80 7.63
N ASN A 86 2.55 10.02 7.89
CA ASN A 86 2.66 11.11 6.92
C ASN A 86 4.13 11.32 6.53
N ALA A 87 4.37 11.39 5.22
CA ALA A 87 5.68 11.73 4.72
C ALA A 87 6.02 13.20 5.05
N ARG A 88 7.30 13.49 5.24
CA ARG A 88 7.79 14.88 5.41
C ARG A 88 7.77 15.61 4.08
N ASP A 89 7.70 16.93 4.09
CA ASP A 89 7.60 17.76 2.87
C ASP A 89 8.65 17.42 1.80
N TYR A 90 9.90 17.23 2.23
CA TYR A 90 10.97 16.86 1.31
C TYR A 90 10.83 15.44 0.72
N GLN A 91 10.23 14.51 1.48
CA GLN A 91 9.92 13.17 1.00
C GLN A 91 8.76 13.19 0.00
N ILE A 92 7.73 13.99 0.27
CA ILE A 92 6.58 14.22 -0.62
C ILE A 92 7.09 14.78 -1.96
N TRP A 93 7.88 15.85 -1.89
CA TRP A 93 8.42 16.51 -3.07
C TRP A 93 9.31 15.57 -3.90
N SER A 94 10.24 14.87 -3.25
CA SER A 94 11.09 13.90 -3.95
C SER A 94 10.31 12.73 -4.55
N TYR A 95 9.27 12.25 -3.87
CA TYR A 95 8.43 11.16 -4.37
C TYR A 95 7.76 11.53 -5.70
N PHE A 96 7.14 12.70 -5.78
CA PHE A 96 6.52 13.13 -7.02
C PHE A 96 7.53 13.54 -8.09
N THR A 97 8.68 14.13 -7.72
CA THR A 97 9.79 14.38 -8.65
C THR A 97 10.30 13.07 -9.27
N TYR A 98 10.39 12.00 -8.48
CA TYR A 98 10.73 10.66 -8.96
C TYR A 98 9.70 10.12 -9.96
N LEU A 99 8.41 10.22 -9.65
CA LEU A 99 7.34 9.83 -10.57
C LEU A 99 7.40 10.63 -11.88
N GLN A 100 7.65 11.93 -11.80
CA GLN A 100 7.72 12.83 -12.95
C GLN A 100 8.88 12.51 -13.89
N LYS A 101 10.07 12.21 -13.34
CA LYS A 101 11.27 11.92 -14.14
C LYS A 101 11.25 10.54 -14.77
N GLN A 102 10.46 9.61 -14.23
CA GLN A 102 10.33 8.24 -14.71
C GLN A 102 11.68 7.50 -14.85
N GLN A 103 12.62 7.79 -13.95
CA GLN A 103 13.93 7.13 -13.91
C GLN A 103 13.90 5.93 -12.96
N ASN A 104 14.86 5.01 -13.11
CA ASN A 104 14.97 3.83 -12.25
C ASN A 104 15.21 4.22 -10.79
N GLU A 105 16.10 5.18 -10.58
CA GLU A 105 16.44 5.76 -9.28
C GLU A 105 16.77 7.25 -9.42
N LEU A 106 16.58 8.00 -8.33
CA LEU A 106 17.01 9.39 -8.20
C LEU A 106 17.63 9.60 -6.82
N SER A 107 18.80 10.23 -6.80
CA SER A 107 19.46 10.67 -5.57
C SER A 107 19.05 12.11 -5.23
N PHE A 108 18.90 12.41 -3.96
CA PHE A 108 18.53 13.73 -3.46
C PHE A 108 19.45 14.16 -2.32
N HIS A 109 19.67 15.47 -2.19
CA HIS A 109 20.42 16.05 -1.08
C HIS A 109 19.84 17.38 -0.60
N SER A 110 20.06 17.71 0.67
CA SER A 110 19.81 19.06 1.19
C SER A 110 20.73 20.10 0.54
N LYS A 111 20.24 21.34 0.38
CA LYS A 111 20.97 22.49 -0.19
C LYS A 111 22.36 22.75 0.41
N TYR A 112 22.52 22.50 1.70
CA TYR A 112 23.79 22.71 2.41
C TYR A 112 24.55 21.41 2.66
N SER A 113 24.31 20.36 1.86
CA SER A 113 25.00 19.08 2.02
C SER A 113 26.50 19.23 1.83
N ARG A 114 27.28 18.77 2.82
CA ARG A 114 28.75 18.82 2.77
C ARG A 114 29.35 17.77 1.83
N SER A 115 28.60 16.72 1.55
CA SER A 115 29.03 15.62 0.68
C SER A 115 27.81 15.13 -0.12
N PRO A 116 27.37 15.90 -1.13
CA PRO A 116 26.28 15.47 -1.98
C PRO A 116 26.71 14.26 -2.81
N MET A 117 25.78 13.34 -3.03
CA MET A 117 26.00 12.23 -3.96
C MET A 117 26.23 12.77 -5.38
N GLN A 118 27.01 12.05 -6.17
CA GLN A 118 27.19 12.43 -7.57
C GLN A 118 25.84 12.38 -8.31
N HIS A 119 25.53 13.45 -9.07
CA HIS A 119 24.28 13.60 -9.82
C HIS A 119 22.99 13.65 -8.98
N SER A 120 23.08 13.91 -7.67
CA SER A 120 21.87 14.12 -6.86
C SER A 120 21.17 15.45 -7.17
N ILE A 121 19.85 15.45 -6.99
CA ILE A 121 18.98 16.61 -7.12
C ILE A 121 18.94 17.37 -5.78
N GLU A 122 19.21 18.66 -5.81
CA GLU A 122 19.10 19.53 -4.65
C GLU A 122 17.63 19.72 -4.24
N LEU A 123 17.36 19.56 -2.96
CA LEU A 123 16.05 19.78 -2.36
C LEU A 123 15.74 21.29 -2.22
N PRO A 124 14.53 21.74 -2.58
CA PRO A 124 14.17 23.17 -2.58
C PRO A 124 13.80 23.72 -1.19
N PHE A 125 14.34 23.15 -0.10
CA PHE A 125 13.96 23.49 1.27
C PHE A 125 15.17 24.05 2.03
N ASP A 126 15.04 25.28 2.55
CA ASP A 126 16.13 25.94 3.28
C ASP A 126 16.27 25.43 4.73
N ASN A 127 15.21 24.89 5.32
CA ASN A 127 15.16 24.49 6.74
C ASN A 127 15.49 23.01 6.97
N LEU A 128 16.30 22.38 6.10
CA LEU A 128 16.72 20.99 6.27
C LEU A 128 18.12 20.90 6.90
N PRO A 129 18.37 19.89 7.75
CA PRO A 129 19.72 19.52 8.17
C PRO A 129 20.67 19.36 6.98
N SER A 130 21.94 19.76 7.17
CA SER A 130 22.99 19.81 6.14
C SER A 130 23.58 18.44 5.76
N ASP A 131 22.97 17.34 6.17
CA ASP A 131 23.47 15.98 6.01
C ASP A 131 22.39 15.03 5.51
N ILE A 132 21.27 15.57 5.00
CA ILE A 132 20.24 14.75 4.38
C ILE A 132 20.70 14.39 2.96
N CYS A 133 21.05 13.12 2.77
CA CYS A 133 21.25 12.46 1.48
C CYS A 133 20.44 11.15 1.44
N TYR A 134 19.80 10.86 0.31
CA TYR A 134 19.00 9.64 0.13
C TYR A 134 18.71 9.35 -1.34
N ILE A 135 18.18 8.16 -1.61
CA ILE A 135 17.78 7.70 -2.94
C ILE A 135 16.30 7.31 -2.92
N ILE A 136 15.54 7.67 -3.96
CA ILE A 136 14.24 7.07 -4.25
C ILE A 136 14.37 6.17 -5.47
N LYS A 137 13.88 4.93 -5.36
CA LYS A 137 13.96 3.93 -6.43
C LYS A 137 12.82 2.92 -6.36
N ARG A 138 12.68 2.12 -7.41
CA ARG A 138 11.81 0.94 -7.41
C ARG A 138 12.57 -0.31 -6.97
N ASN A 139 11.94 -1.13 -6.15
CA ASN A 139 12.36 -2.50 -5.91
C ASN A 139 11.93 -3.42 -7.05
N PRO A 140 12.45 -4.67 -7.14
CA PRO A 140 12.09 -5.62 -8.18
C PRO A 140 10.58 -5.94 -8.28
N ASN A 141 9.85 -5.81 -7.18
CA ASN A 141 8.39 -5.94 -7.13
C ASN A 141 7.64 -4.65 -7.50
N ASN A 142 8.32 -3.69 -8.12
CA ASN A 142 7.82 -2.39 -8.55
C ASN A 142 7.36 -1.43 -7.44
N THR A 143 7.61 -1.75 -6.16
CA THR A 143 7.27 -0.85 -5.05
C THR A 143 8.30 0.28 -4.94
N ILE A 144 7.85 1.50 -4.68
CA ILE A 144 8.72 2.64 -4.51
C ILE A 144 9.25 2.67 -3.07
N ILE A 145 10.57 2.79 -2.95
CA ILE A 145 11.28 2.90 -1.68
C ILE A 145 12.09 4.18 -1.61
N TYR A 146 12.23 4.65 -0.38
CA TYR A 146 13.14 5.69 0.04
C TYR A 146 14.28 5.00 0.81
N GLU A 147 15.52 5.20 0.38
CA GLU A 147 16.73 4.62 0.97
C GLU A 147 17.62 5.72 1.53
N LYS A 148 17.92 5.67 2.83
CA LYS A 148 18.83 6.62 3.48
C LYS A 148 20.27 6.35 3.08
N ASP A 149 21.05 7.41 2.97
CA ASP A 149 22.50 7.34 2.82
C ASP A 149 23.20 7.14 4.17
N ASN A 150 22.96 5.99 4.78
CA ASN A 150 23.65 5.56 5.99
C ASN A 150 24.34 4.21 5.76
N ILE A 151 25.22 3.83 6.69
CA ILE A 151 25.98 2.57 6.62
C ILE A 151 25.05 1.36 6.43
N GLU A 152 23.89 1.38 7.06
CA GLU A 152 22.89 0.31 7.01
C GLU A 152 22.00 0.35 5.77
N ARG A 153 22.09 1.40 4.95
CA ARG A 153 21.22 1.70 3.80
C ARG A 153 19.74 1.47 4.13
N THR A 154 19.29 2.04 5.24
CA THR A 154 17.93 1.81 5.75
C THR A 154 16.90 2.21 4.70
N THR A 155 16.00 1.28 4.35
CA THR A 155 14.94 1.52 3.37
C THR A 155 13.57 1.60 4.04
N VAL A 156 12.72 2.47 3.52
CA VAL A 156 11.30 2.57 3.89
C VAL A 156 10.46 2.62 2.62
N ARG A 157 9.25 2.06 2.67
CA ARG A 157 8.30 2.20 1.55
C ARG A 157 7.64 3.56 1.60
N ILE A 158 7.32 4.11 0.44
CA ILE A 158 6.60 5.38 0.29
C ILE A 158 5.50 5.23 -0.77
N SER A 159 4.32 5.75 -0.49
CA SER A 159 3.18 5.66 -1.42
C SER A 159 2.12 6.72 -1.14
N ASP A 160 1.54 7.25 -2.21
CA ASP A 160 0.36 8.12 -2.20
C ASP A 160 -0.96 7.36 -2.37
N HIS A 161 -0.92 6.04 -2.58
CA HIS A 161 -2.10 5.24 -2.88
C HIS A 161 -2.61 4.45 -1.67
N GLU A 162 -3.83 4.74 -1.21
CA GLU A 162 -4.41 4.11 -0.02
C GLU A 162 -4.58 2.58 -0.14
N GLY A 163 -5.12 2.09 -1.27
CA GLY A 163 -5.28 0.65 -1.50
C GLY A 163 -3.97 -0.15 -1.36
N TYR A 164 -2.86 0.34 -1.93
CA TYR A 164 -1.54 -0.25 -1.75
C TYR A 164 -1.11 -0.26 -0.28
N ARG A 165 -1.30 0.86 0.43
CA ARG A 165 -0.95 0.97 1.84
C ARG A 165 -1.71 -0.04 2.70
N ASN A 166 -3.02 -0.15 2.49
CA ASN A 166 -3.87 -1.10 3.21
C ASN A 166 -3.46 -2.55 2.89
N ASN A 167 -3.19 -2.86 1.62
CA ASN A 167 -2.72 -4.19 1.21
C ASN A 167 -1.38 -4.56 1.88
N TYR A 168 -0.42 -3.63 1.86
CA TYR A 168 0.92 -3.85 2.42
C TYR A 168 0.89 -3.94 3.95
N LEU A 169 0.10 -3.09 4.63
CA LEU A 169 -0.09 -3.19 6.08
C LEU A 169 -0.72 -4.54 6.45
N GLY A 170 -1.75 -4.96 5.72
CA GLY A 170 -2.35 -6.28 5.87
C GLY A 170 -1.33 -7.40 5.66
N TYR A 171 -0.45 -7.28 4.67
CA TYR A 171 0.65 -8.23 4.46
C TYR A 171 1.58 -8.29 5.67
N CYS A 172 2.05 -7.15 6.17
CA CYS A 172 2.91 -7.06 7.36
C CYS A 172 2.27 -7.70 8.59
N ILE A 173 1.02 -7.35 8.90
CA ILE A 173 0.27 -7.94 10.03
C ILE A 173 0.19 -9.46 9.90
N ARG A 174 0.03 -9.99 8.68
CA ARG A 174 -0.06 -11.44 8.45
C ARG A 174 1.25 -12.18 8.60
N ILE A 175 2.37 -11.58 8.18
CA ILE A 175 3.69 -12.23 8.25
C ILE A 175 4.35 -12.04 9.62
N SER A 176 4.00 -11.00 10.36
CA SER A 176 4.57 -10.70 11.68
C SER A 176 3.89 -11.44 12.82
N GLY A 177 2.78 -12.15 12.55
CA GLY A 177 1.96 -12.78 13.58
C GLY A 177 1.34 -11.74 14.53
N PRO A 178 0.37 -12.11 15.38
CA PRO A 178 -0.11 -11.18 16.39
C PRO A 178 1.02 -10.95 17.41
N ILE A 179 1.31 -9.68 17.71
CA ILE A 179 1.82 -9.33 19.04
C ILE A 179 0.60 -9.47 19.95
N GLU A 180 0.35 -10.69 20.41
CA GLU A 180 -0.64 -10.92 21.48
C GLU A 180 -0.09 -10.26 22.74
N PHE A 181 -0.56 -9.05 23.04
CA PHE A 181 -0.86 -8.77 24.44
C PHE A 181 -1.92 -9.79 24.85
N ILE A 182 -1.53 -10.70 25.74
CA ILE A 182 -2.43 -11.60 26.44
C ILE A 182 -3.49 -10.72 27.13
N SER A 183 -4.67 -10.58 26.54
CA SER A 183 -5.86 -10.16 27.27
C SER A 183 -6.67 -11.43 27.54
N LEU A 184 -6.77 -11.77 28.81
CA LEU A 184 -7.51 -12.92 29.29
C LEU A 184 -8.98 -12.90 28.83
N SER A 185 -9.43 -14.12 28.52
CA SER A 185 -10.80 -14.65 28.56
C SER A 185 -11.85 -14.14 27.58
N SER A 186 -12.14 -14.98 26.59
CA SER A 186 -13.51 -15.45 26.39
C SER A 186 -13.47 -16.95 26.09
N SER A 187 -13.96 -17.76 27.01
CA SER A 187 -14.23 -19.18 26.80
C SER A 187 -15.39 -19.33 25.80
N SER A 188 -15.07 -19.41 24.52
CA SER A 188 -15.97 -20.01 23.53
C SER A 188 -15.57 -21.47 23.36
N SER A 189 -16.51 -22.37 23.64
CA SER A 189 -16.35 -23.80 23.37
C SER A 189 -16.18 -24.00 21.87
N SER A 190 -14.94 -24.17 21.40
CA SER A 190 -14.69 -24.48 20.00
C SER A 190 -15.08 -25.93 19.73
N GLU A 191 -16.09 -26.10 18.87
CA GLU A 191 -16.45 -27.39 18.29
C GLU A 191 -15.25 -27.91 17.48
N LEU A 192 -14.85 -29.16 17.74
CA LEU A 192 -13.75 -29.82 17.05
C LEU A 192 -14.20 -30.24 15.65
N ILE A 193 -13.76 -29.52 14.60
CA ILE A 193 -14.12 -29.86 13.22
C ILE A 193 -12.91 -30.47 12.49
N PHE A 194 -13.09 -31.63 11.87
CA PHE A 194 -12.06 -32.24 11.03
C PHE A 194 -12.04 -31.59 9.63
N PRO A 195 -10.86 -31.50 8.98
CA PRO A 195 -10.73 -30.92 7.65
C PRO A 195 -11.61 -31.58 6.59
N THR A 196 -11.93 -32.87 6.75
CA THR A 196 -12.86 -33.59 5.87
C THR A 196 -14.27 -33.02 5.90
N ASP A 197 -14.67 -32.48 7.05
CA ASP A 197 -16.03 -31.99 7.30
C ASP A 197 -16.18 -30.51 6.92
N ILE A 198 -15.09 -29.87 6.49
CA ILE A 198 -15.07 -28.44 6.13
C ILE A 198 -16.11 -28.10 5.06
N ILE A 199 -16.40 -29.03 4.14
CA ILE A 199 -17.38 -28.83 3.06
C ILE A 199 -18.78 -28.58 3.62
N ASN A 200 -19.10 -29.19 4.76
CA ASN A 200 -20.44 -29.20 5.36
C ASN A 200 -20.67 -28.05 6.34
N ILE A 201 -19.65 -27.25 6.65
CA ILE A 201 -19.79 -26.09 7.55
C ILE A 201 -20.60 -25.01 6.85
N GLU A 202 -21.70 -24.55 7.46
CA GLU A 202 -22.48 -23.43 6.91
C GLU A 202 -21.69 -22.11 6.94
N ILE A 203 -21.94 -21.25 5.94
CA ILE A 203 -21.28 -19.95 5.84
C ILE A 203 -22.14 -18.94 6.59
N ASP A 204 -21.68 -18.54 7.77
CA ASP A 204 -22.23 -17.39 8.46
C ASP A 204 -21.47 -16.12 8.06
N GLU A 205 -22.15 -15.00 7.91
CA GLU A 205 -21.47 -13.70 7.76
C GLU A 205 -20.97 -13.26 9.12
N THR A 206 -19.65 -13.28 9.30
CA THR A 206 -18.99 -12.70 10.48
C THR A 206 -18.61 -11.26 10.18
N ASN A 207 -19.09 -10.35 11.04
CA ASN A 207 -18.76 -8.93 10.94
C ASN A 207 -17.38 -8.67 11.56
N THR A 208 -16.34 -8.98 10.78
CA THR A 208 -14.94 -8.71 11.13
C THR A 208 -14.31 -7.86 10.04
N ASP A 209 -13.66 -6.74 10.34
CA ASP A 209 -13.00 -5.86 9.36
C ASP A 209 -11.78 -6.48 8.64
N LEU A 210 -11.58 -7.80 8.76
CA LEU A 210 -10.42 -8.53 8.23
C LEU A 210 -10.74 -9.14 6.85
N GLN A 211 -9.80 -9.03 5.90
CA GLN A 211 -9.94 -9.52 4.52
C GLN A 211 -9.19 -10.82 4.25
N CYS A 212 -9.89 -11.82 3.69
CA CYS A 212 -9.32 -13.12 3.38
C CYS A 212 -8.09 -12.98 2.47
N ILE A 213 -7.00 -13.70 2.76
CA ILE A 213 -5.76 -13.59 1.95
C ILE A 213 -5.86 -14.15 0.55
N ILE A 214 -6.89 -14.96 0.28
CA ILE A 214 -7.08 -15.64 -1.00
C ILE A 214 -8.03 -14.84 -1.88
N CYS A 215 -9.22 -14.49 -1.37
CA CYS A 215 -10.26 -13.81 -2.16
C CYS A 215 -10.44 -12.33 -1.84
N TYR A 216 -9.76 -11.81 -0.82
CA TYR A 216 -9.87 -10.41 -0.34
C TYR A 216 -11.27 -9.98 0.13
N ASN A 217 -12.23 -10.90 0.23
CA ASN A 217 -13.55 -10.64 0.80
C ASN A 217 -13.52 -10.63 2.34
N ILE A 218 -14.47 -9.88 2.91
CA ILE A 218 -14.68 -9.69 4.35
C ILE A 218 -15.65 -10.77 4.87
N GLN A 219 -15.18 -12.01 5.00
CA GLN A 219 -15.96 -13.15 5.54
C GLN A 219 -15.03 -14.15 6.23
N TRP A 220 -15.09 -14.34 7.56
CA TRP A 220 -14.05 -15.05 8.33
C TRP A 220 -14.58 -15.89 9.49
N ASN A 221 -14.60 -17.21 9.32
CA ASN A 221 -15.31 -18.08 10.26
C ASN A 221 -14.44 -19.18 10.88
N ILE A 222 -13.15 -19.25 10.55
CA ILE A 222 -12.34 -20.41 10.91
C ILE A 222 -10.90 -20.07 11.29
N LYS A 223 -10.35 -20.89 12.19
CA LYS A 223 -8.93 -20.94 12.55
C LYS A 223 -8.40 -22.34 12.29
N TYR A 224 -7.27 -22.44 11.62
CA TYR A 224 -6.61 -23.71 11.38
C TYR A 224 -5.82 -24.18 12.60
N SER A 225 -5.66 -25.50 12.72
CA SER A 225 -4.81 -26.17 13.74
C SER A 225 -3.38 -25.65 13.83
N CYS A 226 -2.81 -25.13 12.74
CA CYS A 226 -1.50 -24.47 12.76
C CYS A 226 -1.53 -23.03 13.34
N GLY A 227 -2.66 -22.62 13.92
CA GLY A 227 -2.85 -21.31 14.54
C GLY A 227 -3.25 -20.18 13.58
N HIS A 228 -3.15 -20.39 12.26
CA HIS A 228 -3.50 -19.37 11.27
C HIS A 228 -5.02 -19.28 11.04
N ASP A 229 -5.56 -18.06 11.06
CA ASP A 229 -6.99 -17.77 10.86
C ASP A 229 -7.28 -16.90 9.63
N LYS A 230 -6.27 -16.64 8.78
CA LYS A 230 -6.34 -15.61 7.71
C LYS A 230 -7.04 -16.03 6.41
N VAL A 231 -7.73 -17.17 6.39
CA VAL A 231 -8.37 -17.73 5.19
C VAL A 231 -9.85 -17.92 5.46
N CYS A 232 -10.70 -17.36 4.61
CA CYS A 232 -12.15 -17.55 4.73
C CYS A 232 -12.56 -18.99 4.49
N LEU A 233 -13.66 -19.40 5.12
CA LEU A 233 -14.23 -20.73 4.96
C LEU A 233 -14.46 -21.12 3.49
N ILE A 234 -14.92 -20.17 2.65
CA ILE A 234 -15.15 -20.41 1.22
C ILE A 234 -13.86 -20.85 0.52
N CYS A 235 -12.77 -20.09 0.70
CA CYS A 235 -11.49 -20.40 0.09
C CYS A 235 -10.92 -21.71 0.64
N SER A 236 -11.11 -22.00 1.92
CA SER A 236 -10.69 -23.27 2.53
C SER A 236 -11.44 -24.47 1.94
N LYS A 237 -12.76 -24.36 1.73
CA LYS A 237 -13.56 -25.38 1.02
C LYS A 237 -13.04 -25.60 -0.41
N GLN A 238 -12.75 -24.52 -1.14
CA GLN A 238 -12.22 -24.61 -2.51
C GLN A 238 -10.86 -25.31 -2.56
N ILE A 239 -9.94 -24.96 -1.64
CA ILE A 239 -8.64 -25.59 -1.52
C ILE A 239 -8.78 -27.08 -1.26
N TYR A 240 -9.61 -27.46 -0.28
CA TYR A 240 -9.84 -28.86 0.05
C TYR A 240 -10.47 -29.62 -1.13
N ASN A 241 -11.46 -29.03 -1.80
CA ASN A 241 -12.11 -29.66 -2.96
C ASN A 241 -11.14 -29.94 -4.10
N TYR A 242 -10.22 -29.01 -4.35
CA TYR A 242 -9.21 -29.11 -5.42
C TYR A 242 -8.07 -30.08 -5.05
N GLN A 243 -7.56 -30.02 -3.82
CA GLN A 243 -6.35 -30.75 -3.42
C GLN A 243 -6.63 -32.07 -2.71
N LYS A 244 -7.89 -32.34 -2.33
CA LYS A 244 -8.32 -33.46 -1.47
C LYS A 244 -7.61 -33.52 -0.11
N GLN A 245 -6.94 -32.43 0.24
CA GLN A 245 -6.21 -32.23 1.48
C GLN A 245 -6.19 -30.73 1.75
N LEU A 246 -6.42 -30.34 3.00
CA LEU A 246 -6.35 -28.94 3.37
C LEU A 246 -4.94 -28.61 3.85
N LYS A 247 -4.19 -27.86 3.04
CA LYS A 247 -2.90 -27.29 3.44
C LYS A 247 -3.06 -25.81 3.75
N CYS A 248 -2.42 -25.35 4.82
CA CYS A 248 -2.38 -23.93 5.12
C CYS A 248 -1.74 -23.17 3.96
N PRO A 249 -2.39 -22.17 3.35
CA PRO A 249 -1.76 -21.37 2.29
C PRO A 249 -0.54 -20.59 2.79
N ILE A 250 -0.47 -20.32 4.09
CA ILE A 250 0.59 -19.54 4.76
C ILE A 250 1.80 -20.42 5.06
N CYS A 251 1.67 -21.39 5.98
CA CYS A 251 2.81 -22.23 6.43
C CYS A 251 2.97 -23.56 5.67
N LYS A 252 2.06 -23.90 4.76
CA LYS A 252 2.02 -25.17 4.00
C LYS A 252 1.82 -26.44 4.83
N GLU A 253 1.66 -26.34 6.14
CA GLU A 253 1.33 -27.48 7.01
C GLU A 253 -0.02 -28.10 6.63
N ILE A 254 -0.12 -29.41 6.79
CA ILE A 254 -1.37 -30.15 6.62
C ILE A 254 -2.24 -29.84 7.82
N ILE A 255 -3.41 -29.27 7.56
CA ILE A 255 -4.37 -28.94 8.60
C ILE A 255 -5.03 -30.24 9.05
N THR A 256 -4.97 -30.54 10.34
CA THR A 256 -5.56 -31.74 10.95
C THR A 256 -6.84 -31.43 11.71
N LYS A 257 -7.05 -30.15 12.06
CA LYS A 257 -8.21 -29.64 12.78
C LYS A 257 -8.51 -28.19 12.38
N ILE A 258 -9.79 -27.82 12.45
CA ILE A 258 -10.30 -26.46 12.24
C ILE A 258 -11.17 -26.08 13.45
N ASP A 259 -10.98 -24.88 13.98
CA ASP A 259 -11.84 -24.27 14.99
C ASP A 259 -12.73 -23.23 14.30
N LYS A 260 -14.05 -23.26 14.55
CA LYS A 260 -14.95 -22.16 14.14
C LYS A 260 -14.75 -20.97 15.07
N LEU A 261 -14.59 -19.77 14.52
CA LEU A 261 -14.43 -18.52 15.28
C LEU A 261 -15.79 -17.90 15.62
#